data_AF-A0A968SXA7-F1
#
_entry.id   AF-A0A968SXA7-F1
#
_cell.length_a   1.000
_cell.length_b   1.000
_cell.length_c   1.000
_cell.angle_alpha   90.00
_cell.angle_beta   90.00
_cell.angle_gamma   90.00
#
_symmetry.space_group_name_H-M   'P 1'
#
loop_
_entity.id
_entity.type
_entity.pdbx_description
1 polymer ?
#
loop_
_entity_poly.entity_id
_entity_poly.type
_entity_poly.pdbx_seq_one_letter_code
_entity_poly.pdbx_strand_id
1 'polypeptide(L)'
;MKVSGSAFTRFQRDDYTTLPERGDRPLFILLNLHWTYNDPAAMLAPSHERYIAAEQVRDVCTTVFHQFVSESIQHLVHEMGLRLFARFPQMASISFDGQNRTRDPIAAEGQAKVYSDPFPAYGQIRLTMTRV
;
A
#
# COMPACT_ATOMS: atom_id res chain seq x y z
N MET A 1 -4.73 2.06 -8.61
CA MET A 1 -6.06 1.92 -7.96
C MET A 1 -6.50 0.46 -8.07
N LYS A 2 -7.19 -0.06 -7.06
CA LYS A 2 -7.88 -1.36 -7.09
C LYS A 2 -9.37 -1.11 -6.85
N VAL A 3 -10.24 -1.71 -7.66
CA VAL A 3 -11.68 -1.35 -7.66
C VAL A 3 -12.53 -2.09 -6.63
N SER A 4 -12.01 -3.18 -6.06
CA SER A 4 -12.67 -4.02 -5.05
C SER A 4 -11.61 -4.84 -4.30
N GLY A 5 -11.98 -5.55 -3.22
CA GLY A 5 -11.07 -6.34 -2.39
C GLY A 5 -10.26 -5.49 -1.44
N SER A 6 -10.87 -4.42 -0.93
CA SER A 6 -10.34 -3.57 0.13
C SER A 6 -11.45 -3.19 1.09
N ALA A 7 -11.28 -3.54 2.37
CA ALA A 7 -12.18 -3.15 3.44
C ALA A 7 -11.57 -1.99 4.25
N PHE A 8 -12.42 -1.31 5.00
CA PHE A 8 -12.05 -0.45 6.11
C PHE A 8 -13.20 -0.46 7.12
N THR A 9 -13.07 -1.31 8.14
CA THR A 9 -14.09 -1.59 9.15
C THR A 9 -13.43 -1.70 10.52
N ARG A 10 -14.23 -1.76 11.59
CA ARG A 10 -13.78 -2.01 12.98
C ARG A 10 -12.75 -1.00 13.49
N PHE A 11 -12.75 0.22 12.95
CA PHE A 11 -12.01 1.34 13.51
C PHE A 11 -12.75 1.91 14.73
N GLN A 12 -12.01 2.62 15.58
CA GLN A 12 -12.57 3.26 16.77
C GLN A 12 -13.74 4.17 16.39
N ARG A 13 -14.82 4.11 17.19
CA ARG A 13 -15.99 4.97 17.02
C ARG A 13 -16.21 5.79 18.28
N ASP A 14 -16.34 7.08 18.09
CA ASP A 14 -16.61 8.09 19.11
C ASP A 14 -17.42 9.25 18.50
N ASP A 15 -17.59 10.32 19.27
CA ASP A 15 -18.36 11.52 18.87
C ASP A 15 -17.77 12.25 17.64
N TYR A 16 -16.53 11.94 17.24
CA TYR A 16 -15.87 12.53 16.06
C TYR A 16 -15.94 11.62 14.83
N THR A 17 -16.49 10.41 14.97
CA THR A 17 -16.43 9.39 13.92
C THR A 17 -17.66 9.43 13.01
N THR A 18 -17.56 10.16 11.90
CA THR A 18 -18.62 10.24 10.88
C THR A 18 -18.43 9.26 9.72
N LEU A 19 -17.22 8.70 9.56
CA LEU A 19 -16.90 7.81 8.45
C LEU A 19 -17.71 6.49 8.57
N PRO A 20 -18.40 6.06 7.49
CA PRO A 20 -19.07 4.77 7.48
C PRO A 20 -18.06 3.63 7.30
N GLU A 21 -18.38 2.47 7.89
CA GLU A 21 -17.67 1.24 7.59
C GLU A 21 -17.89 0.82 6.15
N ARG A 22 -16.85 0.28 5.51
CA ARG A 22 -16.93 -0.25 4.15
C ARG A 22 -16.29 -1.63 4.10
N GLY A 23 -17.11 -2.67 3.96
CA GLY A 23 -16.64 -4.05 3.77
C GLY A 23 -15.98 -4.28 2.41
N ASP A 24 -16.34 -3.47 1.41
CA ASP A 24 -15.64 -3.40 0.13
C ASP A 24 -15.68 -1.95 -0.42
N ARG A 25 -14.53 -1.46 -0.87
CA ARG A 25 -14.37 -0.16 -1.51
C ARG A 25 -13.30 -0.21 -2.59
N PRO A 26 -13.39 0.64 -3.63
CA PRO A 26 -12.21 0.94 -4.40
C PRO A 26 -11.16 1.58 -3.48
N LEU A 27 -9.92 1.12 -3.59
CA LEU A 27 -8.79 1.72 -2.91
C LEU A 27 -7.92 2.43 -3.95
N PHE A 28 -7.73 3.73 -3.75
CA PHE A 28 -6.76 4.50 -4.50
C PHE A 28 -5.72 5.06 -3.56
N ILE A 29 -4.48 4.62 -3.75
CA ILE A 29 -3.31 5.08 -3.01
C ILE A 29 -2.24 5.59 -3.94
N LEU A 30 -1.53 6.61 -3.47
CA LEU A 30 -0.20 6.97 -3.96
C LEU A 30 0.81 6.41 -2.96
N LEU A 31 1.89 5.82 -3.44
CA LEU A 31 2.91 5.21 -2.58
C LEU A 31 4.29 5.68 -3.02
N ASN A 32 5.05 6.23 -2.08
CA ASN A 32 6.49 6.36 -2.17
C ASN A 32 7.14 5.26 -1.33
N LEU A 33 8.17 4.64 -1.88
CA LEU A 33 8.89 3.53 -1.27
C LEU A 33 10.37 3.87 -1.22
N HIS A 34 11.00 3.60 -0.08
CA HIS A 34 12.43 3.77 0.13
C HIS A 34 12.97 2.53 0.82
N TRP A 35 14.02 1.92 0.30
CA TRP A 35 14.64 0.75 0.92
C TRP A 35 16.12 0.97 1.16
N THR A 36 16.65 0.21 2.10
CA THR A 36 18.08 0.13 2.39
C THR A 36 18.59 -1.28 2.19
N TYR A 37 19.89 -1.39 1.91
CA TYR A 37 20.58 -2.67 1.80
C TYR A 37 21.25 -3.01 3.12
N ASN A 38 21.35 -4.31 3.42
CA ASN A 38 22.17 -4.78 4.54
C ASN A 38 23.66 -4.53 4.33
N ASP A 39 24.08 -4.52 3.07
CA ASP A 39 25.42 -4.18 2.62
C ASP A 39 25.34 -3.17 1.47
N PRO A 40 25.72 -1.89 1.69
CA PRO A 40 25.71 -0.87 0.63
C PRO A 40 26.58 -1.23 -0.58
N ALA A 41 27.61 -2.06 -0.44
CA ALA A 41 28.44 -2.48 -1.56
C ALA A 41 27.64 -3.31 -2.57
N ALA A 42 26.63 -4.06 -2.12
CA ALA A 42 25.75 -4.84 -2.98
C ALA A 42 24.93 -3.97 -3.95
N MET A 43 24.65 -2.72 -3.59
CA MET A 43 23.96 -1.76 -4.44
C MET A 43 24.84 -1.27 -5.61
N LEU A 44 26.17 -1.21 -5.41
CA LEU A 44 27.12 -0.63 -6.36
C LEU A 44 27.95 -1.69 -7.11
N ALA A 45 27.75 -2.97 -6.81
CA ALA A 45 28.51 -4.06 -7.41
C ALA A 45 28.29 -4.10 -8.94
N PRO A 46 29.35 -4.08 -9.77
CA PRO A 46 29.22 -4.08 -11.23
C PRO A 46 28.47 -5.29 -11.81
N SER A 47 28.44 -6.41 -11.08
CA SER A 47 27.69 -7.62 -11.48
C SER A 47 26.17 -7.44 -11.37
N HIS A 48 25.69 -6.48 -10.58
CA HIS A 48 24.28 -6.22 -10.29
C HIS A 48 23.49 -7.43 -9.75
N GLU A 49 24.14 -8.52 -9.36
CA GLU A 49 23.48 -9.77 -8.92
C GLU A 49 22.57 -9.57 -7.70
N ARG A 50 22.94 -8.64 -6.83
CA ARG A 50 22.18 -8.30 -5.61
C ARG A 50 21.49 -6.94 -5.71
N TYR A 51 21.52 -6.28 -6.88
CA TYR A 51 20.84 -5.01 -7.07
C TYR A 51 19.32 -5.22 -7.04
N ILE A 52 18.62 -4.38 -6.29
CA ILE A 52 17.16 -4.34 -6.22
C ILE A 52 16.70 -3.25 -7.18
N ALA A 53 16.18 -3.65 -8.34
CA ALA A 53 15.62 -2.72 -9.31
C ALA A 53 14.26 -2.18 -8.84
N ALA A 54 14.02 -0.89 -9.02
CA ALA A 54 12.78 -0.23 -8.60
C ALA A 54 11.55 -0.82 -9.30
N GLU A 55 11.70 -1.27 -10.54
CA GLU A 55 10.67 -1.94 -11.33
C GLU A 55 10.23 -3.24 -10.64
N GLN A 56 11.16 -4.02 -10.11
CA GLN A 56 10.82 -5.26 -9.41
C GLN A 56 10.10 -4.99 -8.10
N VAL A 57 10.50 -3.95 -7.35
CA VAL A 57 9.80 -3.52 -6.13
C VAL A 57 8.36 -3.10 -6.47
N ARG A 58 8.19 -2.28 -7.51
CA ARG A 58 6.87 -1.89 -8.01
C ARG A 58 6.03 -3.12 -8.37
N ASP A 59 6.59 -4.05 -9.12
CA ASP A 59 5.86 -5.23 -9.62
C ASP A 59 5.44 -6.17 -8.48
N VAL A 60 6.28 -6.32 -7.44
CA VAL A 60 5.90 -7.05 -6.22
C VAL A 60 4.74 -6.32 -5.52
N CYS A 61 4.84 -5.00 -5.32
CA CYS A 61 3.79 -4.23 -4.66
C CYS A 61 2.46 -4.26 -5.43
N THR A 62 2.47 -4.11 -6.75
CA THR A 62 1.25 -4.17 -7.56
C THR A 62 0.64 -5.57 -7.55
N THR A 63 1.46 -6.63 -7.58
CA THR A 63 1.00 -8.01 -7.46
C THR A 63 0.35 -8.27 -6.11
N VAL A 64 0.98 -7.83 -5.01
CA VAL A 64 0.40 -7.91 -3.66
C VAL A 64 -0.90 -7.13 -3.60
N PHE A 65 -0.94 -5.90 -4.13
CA PHE A 65 -2.16 -5.10 -4.13
C PHE A 65 -3.31 -5.79 -4.87
N HIS A 66 -3.03 -6.46 -5.98
CA HIS A 66 -4.02 -7.25 -6.71
C HIS A 66 -4.52 -8.46 -5.91
N GLN A 67 -3.61 -9.30 -5.42
CA GLN A 67 -3.94 -10.60 -4.81
C GLN A 67 -4.49 -10.48 -3.37
N PHE A 68 -4.06 -9.47 -2.63
CA PHE A 68 -4.34 -9.37 -1.21
C PHE A 68 -5.65 -8.62 -0.94
N VAL A 69 -6.53 -9.21 -0.13
CA VAL A 69 -7.72 -8.53 0.39
C VAL A 69 -7.30 -7.73 1.62
N SER A 70 -7.16 -6.42 1.47
CA SER A 70 -6.64 -5.55 2.53
C SER A 70 -7.74 -5.06 3.46
N GLU A 71 -7.51 -5.08 4.77
CA GLU A 71 -8.40 -4.49 5.78
C GLU A 71 -8.14 -2.99 6.03
N SER A 72 -6.98 -2.50 5.58
CA SER A 72 -6.56 -1.11 5.67
C SER A 72 -5.31 -0.89 4.80
N ILE A 73 -4.90 0.38 4.62
CA ILE A 73 -3.64 0.69 3.94
C ILE A 73 -2.46 0.18 4.77
N GLN A 74 -2.54 0.30 6.10
CA GLN A 74 -1.55 -0.21 7.04
C GLN A 74 -1.34 -1.71 6.87
N HIS A 75 -2.44 -2.47 6.78
CA HIS A 75 -2.39 -3.92 6.55
C HIS A 75 -1.75 -4.25 5.19
N LEU A 76 -2.12 -3.51 4.15
CA LEU A 76 -1.57 -3.69 2.80
C LEU A 76 -0.05 -3.44 2.75
N VAL A 77 0.43 -2.31 3.28
CA VAL A 77 1.86 -1.96 3.20
C VAL A 77 2.71 -2.89 4.08
N HIS A 78 2.14 -3.39 5.18
CA HIS A 78 2.80 -4.42 5.98
C HIS A 78 3.00 -5.71 5.19
N GLU A 79 1.95 -6.22 4.54
CA GLU A 79 2.04 -7.41 3.69
C GLU A 79 3.02 -7.21 2.52
N MET A 80 3.01 -6.02 1.89
CA MET A 80 4.01 -5.67 0.85
C MET A 80 5.43 -5.76 1.40
N GLY A 81 5.68 -5.22 2.59
CA GLY A 81 7.01 -5.29 3.24
C GLY A 81 7.45 -6.72 3.50
N LEU A 82 6.57 -7.59 3.99
CA LEU A 82 6.86 -9.02 4.18
C LEU A 82 7.23 -9.71 2.86
N ARG A 83 6.49 -9.45 1.79
CA ARG A 83 6.75 -10.04 0.46
C ARG A 83 8.06 -9.53 -0.16
N LEU A 84 8.36 -8.24 0.03
CA LEU A 84 9.63 -7.65 -0.41
C LEU A 84 10.80 -8.25 0.35
N PHE A 85 10.70 -8.43 1.67
CA PHE A 85 11.73 -9.12 2.44
C PHE A 85 11.90 -10.58 2.04
N ALA A 86 10.82 -11.31 1.76
CA ALA A 86 10.94 -12.69 1.26
C ALA A 86 11.65 -12.73 -0.10
N ARG A 87 11.40 -11.76 -0.98
CA ARG A 87 11.98 -11.69 -2.33
C ARG A 87 13.42 -11.19 -2.36
N PHE A 88 13.77 -10.24 -1.50
CA PHE A 88 15.06 -9.55 -1.48
C PHE A 88 15.77 -9.76 -0.13
N PRO A 89 16.52 -10.86 0.04
CA PRO A 89 17.27 -11.14 1.28
C PRO A 89 18.25 -10.03 1.68
N GLN A 90 18.75 -9.28 0.70
CA GLN A 90 19.67 -8.16 0.89
C GLN A 90 18.99 -6.85 1.31
N MET A 91 17.65 -6.78 1.29
CA MET A 91 16.91 -5.62 1.80
C MET A 91 16.91 -5.64 3.33
N ALA A 92 17.47 -4.59 3.94
CA ALA A 92 17.54 -4.42 5.39
C ALA A 92 16.31 -3.74 5.97
N SER A 93 15.81 -2.71 5.28
CA SER A 93 14.58 -2.01 5.65
C SER A 93 13.82 -1.52 4.44
N ILE A 94 12.52 -1.29 4.63
CA ILE A 94 11.63 -0.66 3.66
C ILE A 94 10.74 0.35 4.40
N SER A 95 10.64 1.55 3.86
CA SER A 95 9.77 2.63 4.32
C SER A 95 8.73 2.92 3.26
N PHE A 96 7.47 2.99 3.68
CA PHE A 96 6.33 3.37 2.87
C PHE A 96 5.83 4.74 3.32
N ASP A 97 5.61 5.66 2.38
CA ASP A 97 4.81 6.87 2.59
C ASP A 97 3.61 6.82 1.63
N GLY A 98 2.44 6.50 2.19
CA GLY A 98 1.21 6.28 1.46
C GLY A 98 0.17 7.34 1.69
N GLN A 99 -0.46 7.81 0.62
CA GLN A 99 -1.60 8.74 0.67
C GLN A 99 -2.86 8.03 0.22
N ASN A 100 -3.92 8.11 1.03
CA ASN A 100 -5.25 7.65 0.65
C ASN A 100 -5.95 8.69 -0.24
N ARG A 101 -6.08 8.38 -1.53
CA ARG A 101 -6.78 9.19 -2.54
C ARG A 101 -8.07 8.53 -3.01
N THR A 102 -8.64 7.66 -2.17
CA THR A 102 -9.90 6.96 -2.49
C THR A 102 -11.02 7.96 -2.75
N ARG A 103 -11.74 7.74 -3.85
CA ARG A 103 -12.81 8.60 -4.32
C ARG A 103 -14.12 8.38 -3.58
N ASP A 104 -14.95 9.42 -3.54
CA ASP A 104 -16.25 9.39 -2.89
C ASP A 104 -17.32 8.81 -3.83
N PRO A 105 -18.15 7.87 -3.37
CA PRO A 105 -19.24 7.33 -4.18
C PRO A 105 -20.37 8.36 -4.33
N ILE A 106 -20.88 8.54 -5.55
CA ILE A 106 -21.97 9.48 -5.84
C ILE A 106 -23.25 8.81 -6.35
N ALA A 107 -23.14 7.66 -7.04
CA ALA A 107 -24.29 6.91 -7.54
C ALA A 107 -23.94 5.43 -7.72
N ALA A 108 -24.97 4.57 -7.76
CA ALA A 108 -24.83 3.17 -8.09
C ALA A 108 -26.08 2.66 -8.83
N GLU A 109 -25.87 1.83 -9.85
CA GLU A 109 -26.93 1.12 -10.59
C GLU A 109 -26.48 -0.32 -10.83
N GLY A 110 -27.12 -1.28 -10.16
CA GLY A 110 -26.68 -2.67 -10.18
C GLY A 110 -25.23 -2.82 -9.69
N GLN A 111 -24.35 -3.31 -10.57
CA GLN A 111 -22.91 -3.45 -10.29
C GLN A 111 -22.09 -2.21 -10.65
N ALA A 112 -22.65 -1.28 -11.44
CA ALA A 112 -21.97 -0.06 -11.82
C ALA A 112 -22.00 0.94 -10.65
N LYS A 113 -20.85 1.53 -10.35
CA LYS A 113 -20.69 2.54 -9.29
C LYS A 113 -19.98 3.76 -9.87
N VAL A 114 -20.50 4.94 -9.57
CA VAL A 114 -19.95 6.22 -10.02
C VAL A 114 -19.29 6.92 -8.84
N TYR A 115 -18.09 7.46 -9.06
CA TYR A 115 -17.27 8.10 -8.03
C TYR A 115 -16.79 9.47 -8.50
N SER A 116 -16.60 10.39 -7.54
CA SER A 116 -16.02 11.71 -7.76
C SER A 116 -14.77 11.91 -6.90
N ASP A 117 -13.91 12.86 -7.28
CA ASP A 117 -12.78 13.22 -6.45
C ASP A 117 -13.24 13.68 -5.05
N PRO A 118 -12.53 13.27 -3.98
CA PRO A 118 -12.94 13.56 -2.62
C PRO A 118 -12.58 14.98 -2.21
N PHE A 119 -13.01 15.39 -1.02
CA PHE A 119 -12.51 16.59 -0.36
C PHE A 119 -10.96 16.58 -0.30
N PRO A 120 -10.25 17.73 -0.39
CA PRO A 120 -8.79 17.76 -0.56
C PRO A 120 -7.96 17.10 0.55
N ALA A 121 -8.54 16.90 1.74
CA ALA A 121 -7.87 16.18 2.82
C ALA A 121 -7.67 14.70 2.46
N TYR A 122 -6.52 14.16 2.85
CA TYR A 122 -6.18 12.75 2.61
C TYR A 122 -5.58 12.13 3.87
N GLY A 123 -5.84 10.83 4.06
CA GLY A 123 -5.14 10.06 5.07
C GLY A 123 -3.70 9.80 4.62
N GLN A 124 -2.73 10.03 5.50
CA GLN A 124 -1.34 9.68 5.27
C GLN A 124 -0.91 8.55 6.20
N ILE A 125 -0.28 7.52 5.63
CA ILE A 125 0.19 6.34 6.33
C ILE A 125 1.69 6.23 6.09
N ARG A 126 2.47 6.24 7.17
CA ARG A 126 3.90 5.95 7.12
C ARG A 126 4.21 4.71 7.93
N LEU A 127 4.93 3.78 7.33
CA LEU A 127 5.40 2.57 7.99
C LEU A 127 6.85 2.33 7.57
N THR A 128 7.73 2.12 8.54
CA THR A 128 9.07 1.56 8.28
C THR A 128 9.15 0.18 8.91
N MET A 129 9.56 -0.79 8.11
CA MET A 129 9.82 -2.15 8.56
C MET A 129 11.32 -2.41 8.44
N THR A 130 11.88 -3.04 9.46
CA THR A 130 13.29 -3.45 9.51
C THR A 130 13.34 -4.96 9.66
N ARG A 131 14.24 -5.60 8.93
CA ARG A 131 14.52 -7.02 9.09
C ARG A 131 15.20 -7.24 10.45
N VAL A 132 14.60 -8.10 11.26
CA VAL A 132 15.17 -8.61 12.52
C VAL A 132 16.11 -9.78 12.27
#